data_AF-A0A2V1E6P4-F1
#
_entry.id   AF-A0A2V1E6P4-F1
#
_cell.length_a   1.000
_cell.length_b   1.000
_cell.length_c   1.000
_cell.angle_alpha   90.00
_cell.angle_beta   90.00
_cell.angle_gamma   90.00
#
_symmetry.space_group_name_H-M   'P 1'
#
loop_
_entity.id
_entity.type
_entity.pdbx_description
1 polymer ?
#
loop_
_entity_poly.entity_id
_entity_poly.type
_entity_poly.pdbx_seq_one_letter_code
_entity_poly.pdbx_strand_id
1 'polypeptide(L)'
;MYAASLNVFNIFWHMGTGYRYAAWQATQNRTTAPGPRPLYYEKFFSGHCLWKYRCSGCAYCEDNAAGGLRHLRKKQWKHLVSKRYFSQPDSFNSTETPSTVRSSEEFTLASQLRDGSVKVTARPLTAAGAEVRDGISFAGQTIALNGTVTGSLKKHIVKTVTVQVYRSEVVLQSVEYESLVVT
;
A
#
# COMPACT_ATOMS: atom_id res chain seq x y z
N MET A 1 1.11 -10.04 -0.32
CA MET A 1 1.24 -9.99 1.17
C MET A 1 1.07 -11.34 1.83
N TYR A 2 0.00 -12.08 1.53
CA TYR A 2 -0.24 -13.43 2.07
C TYR A 2 0.97 -14.39 1.96
N ALA A 3 1.63 -14.45 0.81
CA ALA A 3 2.83 -15.27 0.67
C ALA A 3 3.96 -14.87 1.66
N ALA A 4 4.10 -13.58 1.98
CA ALA A 4 5.08 -13.13 2.98
C ALA A 4 4.70 -13.55 4.40
N SER A 5 3.41 -13.67 4.74
CA SER A 5 2.99 -14.24 6.05
C SER A 5 3.25 -15.74 6.15
N LEU A 6 3.37 -16.44 5.02
CA LEU A 6 3.79 -17.84 4.95
C LEU A 6 5.32 -18.02 4.89
N ASN A 7 6.10 -16.98 5.15
CA ASN A 7 7.57 -16.98 5.02
C ASN A 7 8.08 -17.32 3.60
N VAL A 8 7.30 -17.03 2.55
CA VAL A 8 7.81 -17.09 1.17
C VAL A 8 8.75 -15.90 0.95
N PHE A 9 10.03 -16.20 0.68
CA PHE A 9 11.06 -15.18 0.54
C PHE A 9 11.07 -14.47 -0.81
N ASN A 10 10.70 -15.18 -1.89
CA ASN A 10 10.77 -14.67 -3.25
C ASN A 10 9.51 -15.06 -4.02
N ILE A 11 8.98 -14.11 -4.79
CA ILE A 11 7.92 -14.33 -5.76
C ILE A 11 8.39 -13.74 -7.08
N PHE A 12 8.47 -14.58 -8.10
CA PHE A 12 8.78 -14.18 -9.46
C PHE A 12 7.47 -14.13 -10.24
N TRP A 13 7.13 -12.94 -10.71
CA TRP A 13 5.92 -12.76 -11.50
C TRP A 13 6.23 -12.93 -12.98
N HIS A 14 5.37 -13.63 -13.71
CA HIS A 14 5.47 -13.73 -15.16
C HIS A 14 5.14 -12.38 -15.81
N MET A 15 6.09 -11.80 -16.55
CA MET A 15 6.04 -10.42 -17.07
C MET A 15 6.51 -10.37 -18.54
N GLY A 16 6.31 -9.22 -19.20
CA GLY A 16 6.89 -8.94 -20.53
C GLY A 16 6.05 -9.45 -21.71
N THR A 17 4.94 -10.13 -21.44
CA THR A 17 3.97 -10.57 -22.44
C THR A 17 2.83 -9.54 -22.60
N GLY A 18 2.10 -9.59 -23.72
CA GLY A 18 0.86 -8.83 -23.90
C GLY A 18 -0.37 -9.36 -23.15
N TYR A 19 -0.19 -10.24 -22.15
CA TYR A 19 -1.29 -10.81 -21.36
C TYR A 19 -1.85 -9.81 -20.34
N ARG A 20 -3.14 -9.95 -20.02
CA ARG A 20 -3.89 -9.03 -19.15
C ARG A 20 -3.37 -8.96 -17.71
N TYR A 21 -2.70 -10.01 -17.25
CA TYR A 21 -2.11 -10.09 -15.90
C TYR A 21 -0.66 -9.61 -15.84
N ALA A 22 -0.06 -9.19 -16.96
CA ALA A 22 1.29 -8.65 -16.94
C ALA A 22 1.29 -7.31 -16.19
N ALA A 23 2.12 -7.16 -15.16
CA ALA A 23 2.28 -5.89 -14.47
C ALA A 23 3.00 -4.86 -15.34
N TRP A 24 3.74 -5.30 -16.35
CA TRP A 24 4.43 -4.43 -17.28
C TRP A 24 4.36 -5.00 -18.68
N GLN A 25 4.18 -4.13 -19.67
CA GLN A 25 4.22 -4.49 -21.08
C GLN A 25 5.29 -3.68 -21.81
N ALA A 26 6.25 -4.36 -22.43
CA ALA A 26 7.37 -3.68 -23.10
C ALA A 26 7.00 -3.11 -24.48
N THR A 27 6.05 -3.73 -25.17
CA THR A 27 5.63 -3.38 -26.53
C THR A 27 4.12 -3.16 -26.60
N GLN A 28 3.63 -2.52 -27.65
CA GLN A 28 2.18 -2.39 -27.85
C GLN A 28 1.59 -3.76 -28.23
N ASN A 29 0.45 -4.11 -27.65
CA ASN A 29 -0.34 -5.26 -28.09
C ASN A 29 -1.71 -4.74 -28.50
N ARG A 30 -2.07 -4.83 -29.80
CA ARG A 30 -3.34 -4.46 -30.47
C ARG A 30 -4.13 -3.31 -29.82
N THR A 31 -4.70 -3.54 -28.64
CA THR A 31 -5.58 -2.64 -27.88
C THR A 31 -4.95 -1.95 -26.67
N THR A 32 -3.66 -2.15 -26.38
CA THR A 32 -3.01 -1.70 -25.14
C THR A 32 -1.59 -1.17 -25.36
N ALA A 33 -1.32 0.04 -24.86
CA ALA A 33 -0.01 0.69 -24.96
C ALA A 33 1.06 0.03 -24.06
N PRO A 34 2.36 0.17 -24.38
CA PRO A 34 3.45 -0.19 -23.48
C PRO A 34 3.36 0.55 -22.13
N GLY A 35 4.00 -0.01 -21.10
CA GLY A 35 4.16 0.64 -19.80
C GLY A 35 3.64 -0.16 -18.61
N PRO A 36 3.54 0.50 -17.44
CA PRO A 36 3.04 -0.11 -16.23
C PRO A 36 1.53 -0.37 -16.36
N ARG A 37 1.11 -1.52 -15.84
CA ARG A 37 -0.29 -1.92 -15.70
C ARG A 37 -0.75 -1.75 -14.25
N PRO A 38 -2.06 -1.83 -13.95
CA PRO A 38 -2.56 -1.77 -12.58
C PRO A 38 -1.81 -2.69 -11.60
N LEU A 39 -1.49 -3.92 -12.02
CA LEU A 39 -0.72 -4.88 -11.20
C LEU A 39 0.70 -4.40 -10.85
N TYR A 40 1.28 -3.45 -11.60
CA TYR A 40 2.58 -2.86 -11.25
C TYR A 40 2.51 -2.10 -9.95
N TYR A 41 1.40 -1.38 -9.74
CA TYR A 41 1.22 -0.57 -8.56
C TYR A 41 1.02 -1.43 -7.31
N GLU A 42 0.42 -2.62 -7.43
CA GLU A 42 0.39 -3.61 -6.35
C GLU A 42 1.80 -4.03 -5.93
N LYS A 43 2.68 -4.27 -6.90
CA LYS A 43 4.08 -4.65 -6.64
C LYS A 43 4.87 -3.49 -6.04
N PHE A 44 4.66 -2.28 -6.56
CA PHE A 44 5.28 -1.07 -6.04
C PHE A 44 4.87 -0.82 -4.58
N PHE A 45 3.58 -0.91 -4.29
CA PHE A 45 3.03 -0.88 -2.94
C PHE A 45 3.62 -1.98 -2.06
N SER A 46 3.66 -3.22 -2.57
CA SER A 46 4.18 -4.36 -1.82
C SER A 46 5.65 -4.22 -1.46
N GLY A 47 6.45 -3.70 -2.40
CA GLY A 47 7.83 -3.31 -2.16
C GLY A 47 7.91 -2.32 -0.99
N HIS A 48 7.06 -1.30 -0.95
CA HIS A 48 7.05 -0.34 0.17
C HIS A 48 6.62 -0.93 1.51
N CYS A 49 5.76 -1.94 1.54
CA CYS A 49 5.39 -2.64 2.77
C CYS A 49 6.56 -3.49 3.29
N LEU A 50 7.21 -4.26 2.41
CA LEU A 50 8.20 -5.28 2.77
C LEU A 50 9.65 -4.75 2.83
N TRP A 51 9.94 -3.62 2.18
CA TRP A 51 11.29 -3.04 2.11
C TRP A 51 11.90 -2.77 3.49
N LYS A 52 13.13 -3.27 3.71
CA LYS A 52 13.99 -3.14 4.90
C LYS A 52 13.62 -3.97 6.15
N TYR A 53 12.74 -4.97 6.05
CA TYR A 53 12.39 -5.79 7.22
C TYR A 53 12.63 -7.28 6.93
N ARG A 54 13.43 -7.94 7.80
CA ARG A 54 13.38 -9.40 7.97
C ARG A 54 12.18 -9.68 8.88
N CYS A 55 11.13 -10.32 8.36
CA CYS A 55 9.96 -10.66 9.16
C CYS A 55 10.33 -11.77 10.16
N SER A 56 10.18 -11.51 11.44
CA SER A 56 10.12 -12.54 12.50
C SER A 56 8.73 -12.41 13.11
N GLY A 57 7.73 -13.05 12.49
CA GLY A 57 6.33 -12.97 12.92
C GLY A 57 5.51 -11.98 12.10
N CYS A 58 5.28 -12.31 10.84
CA CYS A 58 4.27 -11.69 10.00
C CYS A 58 2.89 -12.28 10.38
N ALA A 59 2.23 -11.73 11.41
CA ALA A 59 0.86 -12.16 11.75
C ALA A 59 -0.13 -11.51 10.77
N TYR A 60 -0.83 -12.33 9.98
CA TYR A 60 -2.00 -11.92 9.22
C TYR A 60 -3.16 -11.78 10.21
N CYS A 61 -3.69 -10.58 10.35
CA CYS A 61 -4.91 -10.37 11.12
C CYS A 61 -6.07 -10.39 10.13
N GLU A 62 -6.93 -11.40 10.17
CA GLU A 62 -8.25 -11.34 9.54
C GLU A 62 -9.18 -10.60 10.50
N ASP A 63 -9.24 -9.28 10.39
CA ASP A 63 -10.46 -8.55 10.73
C ASP A 63 -11.08 -8.13 9.39
N ASN A 64 -12.38 -8.32 9.23
CA ASN A 64 -13.17 -8.46 7.99
C ASN A 64 -13.02 -7.37 6.87
N ALA A 65 -12.08 -6.44 6.95
CA ALA A 65 -11.71 -5.49 5.89
C ALA A 65 -10.24 -5.00 5.99
N ALA A 66 -9.38 -5.67 6.76
CA ALA A 66 -8.02 -5.19 7.04
C ALA A 66 -7.01 -6.34 7.11
N GLY A 67 -6.30 -6.62 6.01
CA GLY A 67 -5.08 -7.43 6.08
C GLY A 67 -3.95 -6.62 6.73
N GLY A 68 -3.58 -6.93 7.97
CA GLY A 68 -2.45 -6.27 8.64
C GLY A 68 -1.16 -7.08 8.56
N LEU A 69 -0.02 -6.45 8.29
CA LEU A 69 1.31 -7.06 8.46
C LEU A 69 2.17 -6.19 9.38
N ARG A 70 2.23 -6.52 10.68
CA ARG A 70 3.04 -5.77 11.65
C ARG A 70 4.51 -6.12 11.48
N HIS A 71 5.35 -5.12 11.23
CA HIS A 71 6.80 -5.28 11.21
C HIS A 71 7.42 -4.55 12.38
N LEU A 72 8.32 -5.21 13.12
CA LEU A 72 9.10 -4.60 14.19
C LEU A 72 10.58 -4.68 13.81
N ARG A 73 11.24 -3.51 13.74
CA ARG A 73 12.69 -3.43 13.57
C ARG A 73 13.35 -3.45 14.95
N LYS A 74 14.05 -4.53 15.29
CA LYS A 74 15.07 -4.52 16.36
C LYS A 74 16.45 -4.37 15.73
N LYS A 75 16.97 -3.15 15.62
CA LYS A 75 18.42 -2.91 15.63
C LYS A 75 18.67 -1.55 16.29
N GLN A 76 19.37 -1.62 17.41
CA GLN A 76 20.30 -0.62 17.93
C GLN A 76 20.02 0.82 17.47
N TRP A 77 19.27 1.53 18.33
CA TRP A 77 19.17 2.98 18.48
C TRP A 77 18.27 3.76 17.48
N LYS A 78 17.26 4.39 18.10
CA LYS A 78 16.50 5.61 17.75
C LYS A 78 15.13 5.54 17.07
N HIS A 79 14.81 4.58 16.19
CA HIS A 79 13.48 4.57 15.54
C HIS A 79 12.89 3.17 15.31
N LEU A 80 11.78 2.88 15.98
CA LEU A 80 10.90 1.75 15.63
C LEU A 80 9.95 2.23 14.53
N VAL A 81 9.77 1.41 13.50
CA VAL A 81 8.77 1.67 12.45
C VAL A 81 7.88 0.47 12.30
N SER A 82 6.60 0.63 12.63
CA SER A 82 5.57 -0.37 12.37
C SER A 82 4.83 0.00 11.09
N LYS A 83 4.70 -0.95 10.17
CA LYS A 83 3.87 -0.80 8.97
C LYS A 83 2.61 -1.63 9.11
N ARG A 84 1.52 -1.17 8.50
CA ARG A 84 0.26 -1.90 8.37
C ARG A 84 -0.37 -1.47 7.05
N TYR A 85 -1.15 -2.34 6.42
CA TYR A 85 -2.03 -1.92 5.35
C TYR A 85 -3.49 -2.18 5.69
N PHE A 86 -4.36 -1.44 5.02
CA PHE A 86 -5.81 -1.56 5.12
C PHE A 86 -6.35 -1.59 3.70
N SER A 87 -7.33 -2.44 3.43
CA SER A 87 -7.84 -2.64 2.08
C SER A 87 -9.33 -2.86 2.12
N GLN A 88 -10.12 -2.00 1.50
CA GLN A 88 -11.55 -2.23 1.40
C GLN A 88 -11.83 -3.03 0.11
N PRO A 89 -12.14 -4.33 0.21
CA PRO A 89 -12.16 -5.23 -0.95
C PRO A 89 -13.32 -4.97 -1.91
N ASP A 90 -14.34 -4.22 -1.45
CA ASP A 90 -15.47 -3.83 -2.28
C ASP A 90 -15.00 -3.08 -3.53
N SER A 91 -15.43 -3.58 -4.68
CA SER A 91 -15.22 -2.92 -5.96
C SER A 91 -16.05 -1.64 -6.04
N PHE A 92 -15.43 -0.53 -6.41
CA PHE A 92 -16.08 0.72 -6.74
C PHE A 92 -15.93 0.97 -8.24
N ASN A 93 -17.05 1.18 -8.95
CA ASN A 93 -17.05 1.51 -10.38
C ASN A 93 -17.26 3.01 -10.58
N SER A 94 -16.18 3.71 -10.95
CA SER A 94 -16.21 5.17 -11.15
C SER A 94 -16.93 5.63 -12.41
N THR A 95 -17.25 4.70 -13.32
CA THR A 95 -18.05 4.97 -14.52
C THR A 95 -19.55 5.02 -14.20
N GLU A 96 -20.00 4.25 -13.22
CA GLU A 96 -21.42 4.19 -12.80
C GLU A 96 -21.75 5.21 -11.70
N THR A 97 -20.77 5.51 -10.85
CA THR A 97 -20.96 6.35 -9.67
C THR A 97 -19.84 7.38 -9.57
N PRO A 98 -20.14 8.68 -9.39
CA PRO A 98 -19.11 9.69 -9.24
C PRO A 98 -18.17 9.40 -8.06
N SER A 99 -16.86 9.64 -8.23
CA SER A 99 -15.87 9.38 -7.19
C SER A 99 -16.10 10.17 -5.89
N THR A 100 -16.88 11.26 -5.95
CA THR A 100 -17.25 12.10 -4.79
C THR A 100 -18.19 11.40 -3.81
N VAL A 101 -18.89 10.34 -4.23
CA VAL A 101 -19.80 9.57 -3.36
C VAL A 101 -19.24 8.18 -3.02
N ARG A 102 -17.96 7.93 -3.32
CA ARG A 102 -17.25 6.69 -2.97
C ARG A 102 -17.25 6.53 -1.46
N SER A 103 -17.86 5.45 -0.97
CA SER A 103 -17.89 5.16 0.47
C SER A 103 -16.49 4.79 0.98
N SER A 104 -16.33 4.96 2.28
CA SER A 104 -15.09 4.70 3.01
C SER A 104 -15.36 4.04 4.34
N GLU A 105 -14.38 3.32 4.85
CA GLU A 105 -14.34 2.80 6.21
C GLU A 105 -13.23 3.46 7.01
N GLU A 106 -13.47 3.62 8.31
CA GLU A 106 -12.50 4.14 9.26
C GLU A 106 -11.83 3.00 10.03
N PHE A 107 -10.51 2.95 9.95
CA PHE A 107 -9.71 1.98 10.69
C PHE A 107 -8.99 2.67 11.84
N THR A 108 -9.39 2.35 13.07
CA THR A 108 -8.81 2.92 14.28
C THR A 108 -7.64 2.07 14.78
N LEU A 109 -6.50 2.70 15.08
CA LEU A 109 -5.39 2.03 15.74
C LEU A 109 -5.67 1.75 17.21
N ALA A 110 -5.07 0.67 17.71
CA ALA A 110 -5.08 0.35 19.14
C ALA A 110 -4.62 1.56 19.96
N SER A 111 -5.32 1.82 21.06
CA SER A 111 -5.08 2.94 21.98
C SER A 111 -3.64 3.02 22.51
N GLN A 112 -2.92 1.90 22.49
CA GLN A 112 -1.50 1.77 22.89
C GLN A 112 -0.53 2.58 22.01
N LEU A 113 -0.97 3.11 20.86
CA LEU A 113 -0.18 3.98 19.98
C LEU A 113 -0.44 5.49 20.20
N ARG A 114 -1.22 5.85 21.22
CA ARG A 114 -1.66 7.23 21.49
C ARG A 114 -0.69 8.06 22.34
N ASP A 115 0.34 7.44 22.91
CA ASP A 115 1.36 8.19 23.65
C ASP A 115 2.11 9.09 22.67
N GLY A 116 2.12 10.40 22.94
CA GLY A 116 2.38 11.49 21.99
C GLY A 116 3.76 11.57 21.34
N SER A 117 4.57 10.50 21.36
CA SER A 117 5.91 10.39 20.76
C SER A 117 5.93 9.66 19.41
N VAL A 118 4.77 9.53 18.76
CA VAL A 118 4.63 8.69 17.56
C VAL A 118 4.12 9.48 16.36
N LYS A 119 4.89 9.46 15.27
CA LYS A 119 4.51 10.02 13.97
C LYS A 119 3.84 8.95 13.13
N VAL A 120 2.55 9.13 12.87
CA VAL A 120 1.77 8.25 12.00
C VAL A 120 1.64 8.89 10.62
N THR A 121 1.98 8.12 9.59
CA THR A 121 1.83 8.52 8.18
C THR A 121 0.98 7.53 7.42
N ALA A 122 0.08 8.03 6.58
CA ALA A 122 -0.74 7.23 5.66
C ALA A 122 -0.34 7.52 4.21
N ARG A 123 -0.29 6.45 3.40
CA ARG A 123 0.11 6.46 1.99
C ARG A 123 -0.88 5.60 1.18
N PRO A 124 -1.87 6.21 0.51
CA PRO A 124 -2.88 5.47 -0.25
C PRO A 124 -2.31 4.98 -1.59
N LEU A 125 -2.63 3.75 -1.97
CA LEU A 125 -2.66 3.27 -3.35
C LEU A 125 -4.10 3.41 -3.83
N THR A 126 -4.35 4.35 -4.74
CA THR A 126 -5.69 4.76 -5.14
C THR A 126 -5.78 5.03 -6.63
N ALA A 127 -7.01 4.99 -7.13
CA ALA A 127 -7.42 5.30 -8.49
C ALA A 127 -8.88 5.79 -8.46
N ALA A 128 -9.45 6.20 -9.58
CA ALA A 128 -10.85 6.64 -9.62
C ALA A 128 -11.82 5.50 -9.23
N GLY A 129 -11.56 4.27 -9.69
CA GLY A 129 -12.32 3.06 -9.37
C GLY A 129 -11.52 1.78 -9.64
N ALA A 130 -12.13 0.61 -9.45
CA ALA A 130 -11.50 -0.69 -9.67
C ALA A 130 -11.38 -1.06 -11.15
N GLU A 131 -12.23 -0.49 -12.00
CA GLU A 131 -12.31 -0.75 -13.44
C GLU A 131 -11.28 0.01 -14.27
N VAL A 132 -10.65 1.05 -13.68
CA VAL A 132 -9.78 1.94 -14.41
C VAL A 132 -8.42 1.31 -14.70
N ARG A 133 -7.87 1.63 -15.86
CA ARG A 133 -6.55 1.17 -16.30
C ARG A 133 -5.44 2.15 -15.96
N ASP A 134 -5.80 3.43 -15.89
CA ASP A 134 -4.90 4.57 -15.78
C ASP A 134 -5.28 5.43 -14.57
N GLY A 135 -4.45 6.43 -14.27
CA GLY A 135 -4.68 7.32 -13.12
C GLY A 135 -4.46 6.68 -11.76
N ILE A 136 -3.85 5.50 -11.72
CA ILE A 136 -3.46 4.82 -10.48
C ILE A 136 -2.23 5.52 -9.90
N SER A 137 -2.27 5.81 -8.61
CA SER A 137 -1.14 6.41 -7.90
C SER A 137 -0.92 5.79 -6.54
N PHE A 138 0.33 5.73 -6.11
CA PHE A 138 0.70 5.38 -4.75
C PHE A 138 1.30 6.61 -4.05
N ALA A 139 0.64 7.10 -3.01
CA ALA A 139 1.03 8.27 -2.25
C ALA A 139 1.28 9.49 -3.16
N GLY A 140 0.44 9.69 -4.17
CA GLY A 140 0.57 10.77 -5.16
C GLY A 140 1.66 10.56 -6.22
N GLN A 141 2.32 9.40 -6.23
CA GLN A 141 3.33 9.05 -7.22
C GLN A 141 2.77 8.10 -8.28
N THR A 142 3.23 8.26 -9.51
CA THR A 142 2.91 7.41 -10.66
C THR A 142 4.17 6.78 -11.23
N ILE A 143 4.02 5.79 -12.10
CA ILE A 143 5.13 5.14 -12.79
C ILE A 143 5.09 5.58 -14.25
N ALA A 144 6.17 6.18 -14.73
CA ALA A 144 6.32 6.57 -16.13
C ALA A 144 6.68 5.36 -17.01
N LEU A 145 6.60 5.54 -18.33
CA LEU A 145 6.88 4.48 -19.32
C LEU A 145 8.31 3.93 -19.29
N ASN A 146 9.26 4.67 -18.73
CA ASN A 146 10.65 4.22 -18.52
C ASN A 146 10.86 3.56 -17.14
N GLY A 147 9.79 3.33 -16.38
CA GLY A 147 9.84 2.75 -15.03
C GLY A 147 10.22 3.75 -13.93
N THR A 148 10.49 5.01 -14.27
CA THR A 148 10.79 6.04 -13.27
C THR A 148 9.54 6.38 -12.45
N VAL A 149 9.74 6.60 -11.15
CA VAL A 149 8.70 7.10 -10.26
C VAL A 149 8.59 8.61 -10.47
N THR A 150 7.41 9.08 -10.86
CA THR A 150 7.10 10.49 -11.08
C THR A 150 6.11 11.03 -10.07
N GLY A 151 6.10 12.35 -9.87
CA GLY A 151 5.25 13.01 -8.88
C GLY A 151 5.88 13.06 -7.48
N SER A 152 5.25 13.85 -6.61
CA SER A 152 5.75 14.09 -5.26
C SER A 152 5.13 13.11 -4.27
N LEU A 153 5.97 12.53 -3.41
CA LEU A 153 5.52 11.67 -2.33
C LEU A 153 4.67 12.45 -1.32
N LYS A 154 3.37 12.15 -1.28
CA LYS A 154 2.42 12.71 -0.32
C LYS A 154 2.29 11.77 0.88
N LYS A 155 2.78 12.22 2.03
CA LYS A 155 2.56 11.55 3.32
C LYS A 155 1.51 12.33 4.09
N HIS A 156 0.37 11.71 4.37
CA HIS A 156 -0.63 12.32 5.24
C HIS A 156 -0.22 12.06 6.69
N ILE A 157 0.14 13.11 7.42
CA ILE A 157 0.36 13.01 8.87
C ILE A 157 -1.01 12.86 9.51
N VAL A 158 -1.23 11.73 10.16
CA VAL A 158 -2.50 11.43 10.79
C VAL A 158 -2.39 11.86 12.26
N LYS A 159 -3.09 12.94 12.62
CA LYS A 159 -3.14 13.43 14.01
C LYS A 159 -3.97 12.50 14.91
N THR A 160 -4.91 11.79 14.30
CA THR A 160 -5.75 10.79 14.95
C THR A 160 -5.18 9.40 14.68
N VAL A 161 -5.56 8.44 15.52
CA VAL A 161 -5.25 7.02 15.30
C VAL A 161 -6.06 6.39 14.17
N THR A 162 -6.87 7.17 13.45
CA THR A 162 -7.85 6.68 12.49
C THR A 162 -7.39 6.92 11.06
N VAL A 163 -7.42 5.88 10.23
CA VAL A 163 -7.16 5.97 8.79
C VAL A 163 -8.46 5.69 8.06
N GLN A 164 -8.89 6.67 7.27
CA GLN A 164 -9.98 6.48 6.32
C GLN A 164 -9.44 5.76 5.08
N VAL A 165 -10.16 4.74 4.62
CA VAL A 165 -9.83 3.95 3.42
C VAL A 165 -11.08 3.88 2.57
N TYR A 166 -10.97 4.23 1.29
CA TYR A 166 -12.09 4.18 0.36
C TYR A 166 -12.25 2.80 -0.27
N ARG A 167 -13.45 2.45 -0.75
CA ARG A 167 -13.69 1.19 -1.49
C ARG A 167 -12.74 1.02 -2.66
N SER A 168 -12.07 -0.12 -2.87
CA SER A 168 -11.03 -0.29 -3.90
C SER A 168 -9.76 0.55 -3.71
N GLU A 169 -9.51 0.99 -2.48
CA GLU A 169 -8.25 1.62 -2.06
C GLU A 169 -7.48 0.69 -1.12
N VAL A 170 -6.16 0.82 -1.14
CA VAL A 170 -5.30 0.21 -0.12
C VAL A 170 -4.42 1.29 0.49
N VAL A 171 -4.39 1.41 1.82
CA VAL A 171 -3.55 2.42 2.49
C VAL A 171 -2.41 1.76 3.23
N LEU A 172 -1.16 2.19 2.96
CA LEU A 172 0.01 1.84 3.77
C LEU A 172 0.17 2.87 4.89
N GLN A 173 -0.05 2.41 6.11
CA GLN A 173 0.23 3.18 7.31
C GLN A 173 1.65 2.88 7.81
N SER A 174 2.38 3.90 8.22
CA SER A 174 3.70 3.79 8.85
C SER A 174 3.73 4.59 10.13
N VAL A 175 4.07 3.93 11.23
CA VAL A 175 4.10 4.45 12.59
C VAL A 175 5.56 4.54 13.01
N GLU A 176 6.08 5.74 13.14
CA GLU A 176 7.48 6.03 13.49
C GLU A 176 7.53 6.51 14.94
N TYR A 177 8.30 5.84 15.80
CA TYR A 177 8.50 6.25 17.19
C TYR A 177 9.73 7.16 17.29
N GLU A 178 9.57 8.31 17.95
CA GLU A 178 10.71 9.12 18.39
C GLU A 178 11.33 8.41 19.60
N SER A 179 12.55 7.88 19.43
CA SER A 179 13.41 7.26 20.44
C SER A 179 12.74 6.90 21.78
N LEU A 180 12.38 5.63 21.93
CA LEU A 180 12.25 5.03 23.26
C LEU A 180 13.62 5.15 23.94
N VAL A 181 13.76 6.09 24.87
CA VAL A 181 14.81 6.02 25.88
C VAL A 181 14.44 4.80 26.72
N VAL A 182 15.07 3.67 26.42
CA VAL A 182 15.03 2.51 27.31
C VAL A 182 15.94 2.86 28.46
N THR A 183 15.38 3.44 29.52
CA THR A 183 16.01 3.51 30.84
C THR A 183 16.06 2.13 31.46
#